data_AF-A0A6I9NKF4-F1
#
_entry.id   AF-A0A6I9NKF4-F1
#
_cell.length_a   1.000
_cell.length_b   1.000
_cell.length_c   1.000
_cell.angle_alpha   90.00
_cell.angle_beta   90.00
_cell.angle_gamma   90.00
#
_symmetry.space_group_name_H-M   'P 1'
#
loop_
_entity.id
_entity.type
_entity.pdbx_description
1 polymer ?
#
loop_
_entity_poly.entity_id
_entity_poly.type
_entity_poly.pdbx_seq_one_letter_code
_entity_poly.pdbx_strand_id
1 'polypeptide(L)'
;MRSALNSPKRTPTARPGRDRFTAESYTVLADTSIDAGQHYWEVRFDKESKAFAVGVALRSLGRFDQLGKSSASWCIHLNNWLQQSLTAKHNNKARTLDCTIPNRIGVYVNYDEASS
;
A
#
# COMPACT_ATOMS: atom_id res chain seq x y z
N MET A 1 42.62 30.85 -23.80
CA MET A 1 41.32 30.37 -23.28
C MET A 1 41.37 28.84 -23.20
N ARG A 2 41.24 28.24 -22.01
CA ARG A 2 41.11 26.78 -21.87
C ARG A 2 39.62 26.47 -21.69
N SER A 3 39.03 25.74 -22.63
CA SER A 3 37.65 25.26 -22.57
C SER A 3 37.53 24.16 -21.52
N ALA A 4 36.70 24.36 -20.50
CA ALA A 4 36.34 23.31 -19.56
C ALA A 4 35.35 22.35 -20.23
N LEU A 5 35.73 21.08 -20.42
CA LEU A 5 34.76 20.03 -20.74
C LEU A 5 33.90 19.78 -19.50
N ASN A 6 32.59 19.99 -19.63
CA ASN A 6 31.63 19.57 -18.61
C ASN A 6 31.58 18.04 -18.57
N SER A 7 31.92 17.44 -17.42
CA SER A 7 31.67 16.02 -17.18
C SER A 7 30.16 15.74 -17.22
N PRO A 8 29.71 14.63 -17.83
CA PRO A 8 28.31 14.27 -17.84
C PRO A 8 27.82 14.05 -16.40
N LYS A 9 26.76 14.78 -16.01
CA LYS A 9 26.09 14.59 -14.73
C LYS A 9 25.53 13.16 -14.69
N ARG A 10 26.10 12.30 -13.85
CA ARG A 10 25.51 10.98 -13.55
C ARG A 10 24.08 11.22 -13.06
N THR A 11 23.11 10.75 -13.84
CA THR A 11 21.74 10.60 -13.39
C THR A 11 21.73 9.67 -12.17
N PRO A 12 21.03 10.01 -11.08
CA PRO A 12 20.94 9.12 -9.93
C PRO A 12 20.22 7.84 -10.35
N THR A 13 20.96 6.75 -10.48
CA THR A 13 20.36 5.41 -10.54
C THR A 13 19.69 5.16 -9.20
N ALA A 14 18.38 4.89 -9.21
CA ALA A 14 17.63 4.52 -8.02
C ALA A 14 18.36 3.39 -7.29
N ARG A 15 18.78 3.63 -6.04
CA ARG A 15 19.47 2.60 -5.25
C ARG A 15 18.44 1.53 -4.89
N PRO A 16 18.67 0.24 -5.20
CA PRO A 16 17.70 -0.85 -4.99
C PRO A 16 17.19 -1.04 -3.54
N GLY A 17 17.75 -0.34 -2.56
CA GLY A 17 17.41 -0.47 -1.14
C GLY A 17 16.42 0.56 -0.58
N ARG A 18 16.12 1.67 -1.28
CA ARG A 18 15.30 2.75 -0.67
C ARG A 18 13.79 2.50 -0.75
N ASP A 19 13.35 1.67 -1.68
CA ASP A 19 11.92 1.42 -1.92
C ASP A 19 11.39 0.13 -1.29
N ARG A 20 12.27 -0.70 -0.72
CA ARG A 20 11.89 -1.95 -0.05
C ARG A 20 11.34 -1.65 1.35
N PHE A 21 10.20 -2.25 1.68
CA PHE A 21 9.70 -2.27 3.06
C PHE A 21 10.60 -3.14 3.94
N THR A 22 10.83 -2.71 5.18
CA THR A 22 11.76 -3.35 6.13
C THR A 22 11.15 -3.46 7.52
N ALA A 23 11.88 -4.10 8.45
CA ALA A 23 11.44 -4.39 9.80
C ALA A 23 10.11 -5.17 9.81
N GLU A 24 9.12 -4.71 10.56
CA GLU A 24 7.81 -5.36 10.70
C GLU A 24 6.81 -5.03 9.57
N SER A 25 7.28 -4.42 8.49
CA SER A 25 6.45 -4.04 7.34
C SER A 25 6.49 -5.11 6.26
N TYR A 26 5.71 -6.17 6.44
CA TYR A 26 5.49 -7.20 5.42
C TYR A 26 4.54 -6.68 4.34
N THR A 27 5.03 -5.81 3.46
CA THR A 27 4.22 -5.09 2.47
C THR A 27 4.91 -5.05 1.12
N VAL A 28 4.11 -5.18 0.07
CA VAL A 28 4.49 -4.97 -1.33
C VAL A 28 3.48 -4.01 -1.95
N LEU A 29 3.95 -3.14 -2.85
CA LEU A 29 3.10 -2.24 -3.63
C LEU A 29 3.05 -2.70 -5.08
N ALA A 30 1.99 -2.32 -5.78
CA ALA A 30 1.91 -2.48 -7.23
C ALA A 30 3.02 -1.68 -7.92
N ASP A 31 3.37 -2.11 -9.14
CA ASP A 31 4.33 -1.43 -10.02
C ASP A 31 3.74 -0.19 -10.71
N THR A 32 2.40 -0.12 -10.77
CA THR A 32 1.64 0.92 -11.45
C THR A 32 0.93 1.83 -10.45
N SER A 33 1.11 3.14 -10.58
CA SER A 33 0.37 4.13 -9.80
C SER A 33 -0.98 4.45 -10.45
N ILE A 34 -1.98 4.71 -9.61
CA ILE A 34 -3.28 5.26 -10.02
C ILE A 34 -3.20 6.78 -9.90
N ASP A 35 -3.32 7.48 -11.03
CA ASP A 35 -3.22 8.95 -11.12
C ASP A 35 -4.39 9.61 -11.89
N ALA A 36 -5.35 8.82 -12.37
CA ALA A 36 -6.61 9.27 -12.97
C ALA A 36 -7.62 8.12 -13.03
N GLY A 37 -8.92 8.45 -13.17
CA GLY A 37 -9.96 7.50 -13.54
C GLY A 37 -10.46 6.61 -12.41
N GLN A 38 -11.13 5.52 -12.81
CA GLN A 38 -11.74 4.54 -11.92
C GLN A 38 -11.08 3.18 -12.13
N HIS A 39 -10.68 2.53 -11.04
CA HIS A 39 -9.95 1.27 -11.06
C HIS A 39 -10.63 0.26 -10.14
N TYR A 40 -10.72 -0.99 -10.60
CA TYR A 40 -11.23 -2.09 -9.80
C TYR A 40 -10.31 -3.30 -9.93
N TRP A 41 -10.00 -3.93 -8.80
CA TRP A 41 -9.31 -5.20 -8.78
C TRP A 41 -9.80 -6.08 -7.64
N GLU A 42 -9.50 -7.36 -7.74
CA GLU A 42 -9.86 -8.35 -6.74
C GLU A 42 -8.62 -9.04 -6.18
N VAL A 43 -8.60 -9.25 -4.88
CA VAL A 43 -7.55 -10.01 -4.20
C VAL A 43 -8.18 -11.26 -3.59
N ARG A 44 -7.68 -12.43 -4.02
CA ARG A 44 -7.92 -13.71 -3.36
C ARG A 44 -6.83 -13.95 -2.34
N PHE A 45 -7.19 -14.56 -1.22
CA PHE A 45 -6.27 -14.86 -0.14
C PHE A 45 -6.53 -16.25 0.41
N ASP A 46 -5.50 -16.83 1.00
CA ASP A 46 -5.61 -18.09 1.70
C ASP A 46 -6.27 -17.87 3.07
N LYS A 47 -7.35 -18.62 3.34
CA LYS A 47 -8.10 -18.55 4.60
C LYS A 47 -7.32 -19.10 5.79
N GLU A 48 -6.28 -19.90 5.54
CA GLU A 48 -5.38 -20.40 6.58
C GLU A 48 -4.33 -19.36 7.00
N SER A 49 -4.22 -18.24 6.27
CA SER A 49 -3.32 -17.14 6.64
C SER A 49 -3.69 -16.54 7.99
N LYS A 50 -2.69 -16.39 8.86
CA LYS A 50 -2.85 -15.84 10.22
C LYS A 50 -3.30 -14.38 10.21
N ALA A 51 -2.80 -13.60 9.25
CA ALA A 51 -3.22 -12.23 9.01
C ALA A 51 -2.81 -11.81 7.60
N PHE A 52 -3.58 -10.90 6.99
CA PHE A 52 -3.15 -10.19 5.79
C PHE A 52 -3.83 -8.81 5.75
N ALA A 53 -3.29 -7.91 4.92
CA ALA A 53 -3.92 -6.64 4.63
C ALA A 53 -3.91 -6.38 3.12
N VAL A 54 -4.98 -5.77 2.62
CA VAL A 54 -5.12 -5.30 1.24
C VAL A 54 -5.63 -3.87 1.27
N GLY A 55 -5.14 -3.02 0.38
CA GLY A 55 -5.54 -1.63 0.38
C GLY A 55 -4.83 -0.79 -0.66
N VAL A 56 -4.87 0.52 -0.44
CA VAL A 56 -4.23 1.53 -1.26
C VAL A 56 -3.27 2.36 -0.41
N ALA A 57 -2.17 2.79 -1.04
CA ALA A 57 -1.16 3.59 -0.38
C ALA A 57 -0.68 4.70 -1.31
N LEU A 58 -0.38 5.85 -0.71
CA LEU A 58 0.35 6.90 -1.38
C LEU A 58 1.81 6.49 -1.55
N ARG A 59 2.47 7.03 -2.57
CA ARG A 59 3.91 6.79 -2.81
C ARG A 59 4.78 7.18 -1.61
N SER A 60 4.30 8.11 -0.79
CA SER A 60 4.95 8.61 0.42
C SER A 60 4.85 7.67 1.64
N LEU A 61 4.19 6.51 1.54
CA LEU A 61 4.11 5.55 2.64
C LEU A 61 5.52 5.15 3.13
N GLY A 62 5.76 5.34 4.43
CA GLY A 62 7.04 5.03 5.06
C GLY A 62 7.39 3.55 4.90
N ARG A 63 8.68 3.25 4.64
CA ARG A 63 9.14 1.86 4.44
C ARG A 63 9.21 1.04 5.73
N PHE A 64 8.90 1.65 6.86
CA PHE A 64 8.75 1.04 8.18
C PHE A 64 7.29 1.04 8.65
N ASP A 65 6.37 1.62 7.87
CA ASP A 65 4.95 1.71 8.20
C ASP A 65 4.21 0.47 7.70
N GLN A 66 3.40 -0.12 8.58
CA GLN A 66 2.37 -1.07 8.18
C GLN A 66 1.17 -0.32 7.59
N LEU A 67 0.49 -0.93 6.62
CA LEU A 67 -0.73 -0.37 6.04
C LEU A 67 -1.77 0.00 7.11
N GLY A 68 -2.34 1.20 6.96
CA GLY A 68 -3.35 1.76 7.86
C GLY A 68 -2.80 2.42 9.14
N LYS A 69 -1.49 2.34 9.42
CA LYS A 69 -0.88 3.01 10.60
C LYS A 69 -0.63 4.50 10.39
N SER A 70 -0.42 4.95 9.16
CA SER A 70 -0.23 6.36 8.82
C SER A 70 -1.36 6.89 7.91
N SER A 71 -1.42 8.20 7.73
CA SER A 71 -2.36 8.86 6.82
C SER A 71 -2.08 8.56 5.34
N ALA A 72 -0.93 7.97 5.02
CA ALA A 72 -0.53 7.65 3.66
C ALA A 72 -1.11 6.31 3.14
N SER A 73 -2.00 5.64 3.88
CA SER A 73 -2.61 4.39 3.43
C SER A 73 -3.99 4.13 4.04
N TRP A 74 -4.77 3.32 3.32
CA TRP A 74 -6.07 2.77 3.73
C TRP A 74 -6.04 1.28 3.44
N CYS A 75 -6.50 0.45 4.38
CA CYS A 75 -6.55 -0.99 4.14
C CYS A 75 -7.71 -1.69 4.85
N ILE A 76 -8.06 -2.85 4.32
CA ILE A 76 -8.79 -3.90 5.02
C ILE A 76 -7.75 -4.87 5.57
N HIS A 77 -7.83 -5.14 6.87
CA HIS A 77 -6.96 -6.07 7.57
C HIS A 77 -7.79 -7.25 8.06
N LEU A 78 -7.40 -8.47 7.67
CA LEU A 78 -7.90 -9.71 8.28
C LEU A 78 -6.92 -10.17 9.35
N ASN A 79 -7.42 -10.46 10.54
CA ASN A 79 -6.70 -11.20 11.58
C ASN A 79 -7.43 -12.53 11.84
N ASN A 80 -6.70 -13.64 11.83
CA ASN A 80 -7.22 -14.99 12.01
C ASN A 80 -6.45 -15.77 13.11
N TRP A 81 -5.52 -15.14 13.83
CA TRP A 81 -4.60 -15.84 14.73
C TRP A 81 -5.23 -16.26 16.08
N LEU A 82 -6.09 -15.42 16.68
CA LEU A 82 -6.74 -15.70 17.98
C LEU A 82 -8.24 -15.43 17.93
N GLN A 83 -8.62 -14.30 17.35
CA GLN A 83 -10.01 -13.92 17.12
C GLN A 83 -10.13 -13.44 15.68
N GLN A 84 -10.99 -14.13 14.92
CA GLN A 84 -11.24 -13.78 13.54
C GLN A 84 -11.90 -12.40 13.48
N SER A 85 -11.30 -11.48 12.72
CA SER A 85 -11.81 -10.11 12.57
C SER A 85 -11.40 -9.50 11.24
N LEU A 86 -12.33 -8.78 10.61
CA LEU A 86 -12.09 -7.93 9.46
C LEU A 86 -12.16 -6.47 9.90
N THR A 87 -11.13 -5.69 9.64
CA THR A 87 -11.01 -4.32 10.14
C THR A 87 -10.63 -3.36 9.03
N ALA A 88 -11.38 -2.27 8.88
CA ALA A 88 -10.97 -1.14 8.05
C ALA A 88 -10.02 -0.24 8.86
N LYS A 89 -8.84 0.08 8.30
CA LYS A 89 -7.78 0.84 9.00
C LYS A 89 -7.28 2.02 8.16
N HIS A 90 -7.06 3.15 8.82
CA HIS A 90 -6.46 4.35 8.25
C HIS A 90 -5.97 5.28 9.36
N ASN A 91 -4.77 5.84 9.21
CA ASN A 91 -4.22 6.84 10.14
C ASN A 91 -4.28 6.40 11.62
N ASN A 92 -3.86 5.16 11.88
CA ASN A 92 -3.89 4.52 13.20
C ASN A 92 -5.29 4.37 13.82
N LYS A 93 -6.36 4.66 13.06
CA LYS A 93 -7.74 4.36 13.41
C LYS A 93 -8.15 3.02 12.80
N ALA A 94 -9.03 2.32 13.51
CA ALA A 94 -9.52 1.01 13.12
C ALA A 94 -11.03 0.91 13.39
N ARG A 95 -11.76 0.29 12.47
CA ARG A 95 -13.18 -0.05 12.63
C ARG A 95 -13.38 -1.51 12.24
N THR A 96 -13.82 -2.33 13.20
CA THR A 96 -14.22 -3.71 12.93
C THR A 96 -15.47 -3.72 12.04
N LEU A 97 -15.45 -4.54 11.00
CA LEU A 97 -16.55 -4.76 10.09
C LEU A 97 -17.34 -5.98 10.57
N ASP A 98 -18.64 -5.80 10.74
CA ASP A 98 -19.54 -6.88 11.16
C ASP A 98 -20.06 -7.61 9.92
N CYS A 99 -19.25 -8.53 9.43
CA CYS A 99 -19.57 -9.37 8.27
C CYS A 99 -18.82 -10.69 8.33
N THR A 100 -19.35 -11.70 7.66
CA THR A 100 -18.62 -12.95 7.42
C THR A 100 -17.36 -12.68 6.61
N ILE A 101 -16.26 -13.35 6.97
CA ILE A 101 -15.00 -13.21 6.25
C ILE A 101 -15.17 -13.75 4.82
N PRO A 102 -14.94 -12.90 3.79
CA PRO A 102 -15.12 -13.34 2.42
C PRO A 102 -13.97 -14.28 1.99
N ASN A 103 -14.07 -14.86 0.80
CA ASN A 103 -12.95 -15.56 0.15
C ASN A 103 -12.14 -14.65 -0.79
N ARG A 104 -12.59 -13.40 -0.95
CA ARG A 104 -12.06 -12.43 -1.89
C ARG A 104 -12.44 -11.02 -1.45
N ILE A 105 -11.54 -10.07 -1.64
CA ILE A 105 -11.80 -8.64 -1.43
C ILE A 105 -11.72 -7.93 -2.77
N GLY A 106 -12.79 -7.21 -3.12
CA GLY A 106 -12.76 -6.24 -4.22
C GLY A 106 -12.32 -4.88 -3.70
N VAL A 107 -11.41 -4.23 -4.42
CA VAL A 107 -10.98 -2.85 -4.14
C VAL A 107 -11.39 -1.99 -5.34
N TYR A 108 -12.18 -0.97 -5.05
CA TYR A 108 -12.60 0.03 -6.02
C TYR A 108 -11.99 1.38 -5.63
N VAL A 109 -11.38 2.06 -6.59
CA VAL A 109 -10.79 3.38 -6.44
C VAL A 109 -11.36 4.30 -7.50
N ASN A 110 -11.95 5.41 -7.06
CA ASN A 110 -12.33 6.52 -7.93
C ASN A 110 -11.40 7.70 -7.64
N TYR A 111 -10.43 7.95 -8.52
CA TYR A 111 -9.47 9.04 -8.35
C TYR A 111 -10.10 10.40 -8.62
N ASP A 112 -11.02 10.46 -9.59
CA ASP A 112 -11.58 11.73 -10.10
C ASP A 112 -12.58 12.33 -9.11
N GLU A 113 -13.35 11.49 -8.39
CA GLU A 113 -14.30 11.95 -7.38
C GLU A 113 -13.61 12.53 -6.13
N ALA A 114 -12.36 12.15 -5.85
CA ALA A 114 -11.59 12.65 -4.71
C ALA A 114 -10.99 14.04 -4.94
N SER A 115 -11.01 14.55 -6.19
CA SER A 115 -10.51 15.88 -6.55
C SER A 115 -11.62 16.92 -6.76
N SER A 116 -12.87 16.55 -6.46
CA SER A 116 -14.06 17.40 -6.54
C SER A 116 -14.37 18.15 -5.25
#